data_AF-A0A1H6Q9T0-F1
#
_entry.id   AF-A0A1H6Q9T0-F1
#
_cell.length_a   1.000
_cell.length_b   1.000
_cell.length_c   1.000
_cell.angle_alpha   90.00
_cell.angle_beta   90.00
_cell.angle_gamma   90.00
#
_symmetry.space_group_name_H-M   'P 1'
#
loop_
_entity.id
_entity.type
_entity.pdbx_description
1 polymer ?
#
loop_
_entity_poly.entity_id
_entity_poly.type
_entity_poly.pdbx_seq_one_letter_code
_entity_poly.pdbx_strand_id
1 'polypeptide(L)'
;MSTAYTGVKTHISLEEEQIFRQEMHNVVPIQSTYANVQTKVSQQNQLAKKLRRQALESQLETENNPLSDNEYVELLHPYDELSFYRQGVQEGVLRKLRLGHYHLDAKLHIQHLSVQQARRQLYTFIQEGLQLELRTLLIVHGRGQHIQDRRALLKSYLAKWLTEIPQVLAFYSAQMHHGGTGATYVLLRKSRRQSEANRQIFNRGRL
;
A
#
# COMPACT_ATOMS: atom_id res chain seq x y z
N MET A 1 -8.49 -48.26 2.02
CA MET A 1 -8.72 -47.08 2.89
C MET A 1 -9.13 -45.92 1.99
N SER A 2 -10.28 -45.34 2.33
CA SER A 2 -11.03 -44.36 1.56
C SER A 2 -10.44 -42.95 1.69
N THR A 3 -10.26 -42.26 0.57
CA THR A 3 -10.14 -40.79 0.57
C THR A 3 -11.08 -40.26 -0.49
N ALA A 4 -12.19 -39.66 -0.03
CA ALA A 4 -13.19 -39.03 -0.87
C ALA A 4 -12.65 -37.71 -1.45
N TYR A 5 -12.72 -37.55 -2.77
CA TYR A 5 -12.63 -36.26 -3.43
C TYR A 5 -14.05 -35.77 -3.72
N THR A 6 -14.45 -34.71 -3.01
CA THR A 6 -15.68 -33.96 -3.27
C THR A 6 -15.36 -32.84 -4.26
N GLY A 7 -15.96 -32.87 -5.46
CA GLY A 7 -15.83 -31.78 -6.41
C GLY A 7 -16.59 -31.99 -7.72
N VAL A 8 -17.64 -31.18 -7.91
CA VAL A 8 -18.35 -30.84 -9.17
C VAL A 8 -18.98 -32.01 -9.94
N LYS A 9 -20.32 -32.14 -9.83
CA LYS A 9 -21.12 -33.00 -10.73
C LYS A 9 -21.19 -32.37 -12.12
N THR A 10 -20.25 -32.68 -13.00
CA THR A 10 -20.46 -32.62 -14.45
C THR A 10 -21.06 -33.95 -14.89
N HIS A 11 -22.25 -33.90 -15.49
CA HIS A 11 -22.91 -35.12 -15.99
C HIS A 11 -22.29 -35.49 -17.35
N ILE A 12 -21.12 -36.13 -17.30
CA ILE A 12 -20.44 -36.66 -18.49
C ILE A 12 -21.16 -37.97 -18.86
N SER A 13 -21.60 -38.09 -20.11
CA SER A 13 -22.23 -39.32 -20.60
C SER A 13 -21.20 -40.45 -20.71
N LEU A 14 -21.65 -41.70 -20.59
CA LEU A 14 -20.77 -42.87 -20.69
C LEU A 14 -20.05 -42.94 -22.05
N GLU A 15 -20.67 -42.44 -23.11
CA GLU A 15 -20.08 -42.35 -24.45
C GLU A 15 -18.95 -41.30 -24.51
N GLU A 16 -19.14 -40.13 -23.90
CA GLU A 16 -18.10 -39.11 -23.81
C GLU A 16 -16.90 -39.57 -22.99
N GLU A 17 -17.13 -40.35 -21.92
CA GLU A 17 -16.05 -40.95 -21.14
C GLU A 17 -15.25 -41.98 -21.96
N GLN A 18 -15.95 -42.78 -22.79
CA GLN A 18 -15.30 -43.75 -23.67
C GLN A 18 -14.46 -43.07 -24.76
N ILE A 19 -15.00 -42.04 -25.41
CA ILE A 19 -14.27 -41.24 -26.42
C ILE A 19 -13.05 -40.60 -25.78
N PHE A 20 -13.20 -39.98 -24.60
CA PHE A 20 -12.07 -39.37 -23.90
C PHE A 20 -10.97 -40.38 -23.57
N ARG A 21 -11.32 -41.58 -23.09
CA ARG A 21 -10.33 -42.64 -22.80
C ARG A 21 -9.63 -43.13 -24.06
N GLN A 22 -10.32 -43.16 -25.19
CA GLN A 22 -9.78 -43.59 -26.47
C GLN A 22 -8.82 -42.54 -27.05
N GLU A 23 -9.14 -41.25 -26.92
CA GLU A 23 -8.26 -40.14 -27.32
C GLU A 23 -7.05 -40.00 -26.39
N MET A 24 -7.20 -40.31 -25.10
CA MET A 24 -6.14 -40.22 -24.09
C MET A 24 -5.31 -41.51 -23.96
N HIS A 25 -5.47 -42.48 -24.87
CA HIS A 25 -4.76 -43.78 -24.80
C HIS A 25 -3.22 -43.63 -24.88
N ASN A 26 -2.72 -42.59 -25.56
CA ASN A 26 -1.29 -42.38 -25.81
C ASN A 26 -0.66 -41.23 -25.01
N VAL A 27 -1.37 -40.64 -24.03
CA VAL A 27 -0.75 -39.66 -23.13
C VAL A 27 0.04 -40.38 -22.05
N VAL A 28 1.36 -40.29 -22.15
CA VAL A 28 2.26 -40.66 -21.06
C VAL A 28 2.18 -39.57 -20.00
N PRO A 29 1.84 -39.88 -18.73
CA PRO A 29 1.91 -38.91 -17.65
C PRO A 29 3.32 -38.33 -17.64
N ILE A 30 3.42 -37.00 -17.72
CA ILE A 30 4.72 -36.34 -17.58
C ILE A 30 5.24 -36.76 -16.21
N GLN A 31 6.30 -37.58 -16.22
CA GLN A 31 6.99 -37.88 -14.99
C GLN A 31 7.55 -36.56 -14.52
N SER A 32 7.02 -36.09 -13.39
CA SER A 32 7.62 -34.95 -12.74
C SER A 32 8.98 -35.41 -12.25
N THR A 33 9.99 -35.21 -13.08
CA THR A 33 11.33 -34.95 -12.59
C THR A 33 11.25 -33.59 -11.92
N TYR A 34 10.72 -33.57 -10.69
CA TYR A 34 11.22 -32.62 -9.73
C TYR A 34 12.71 -32.93 -9.68
N ALA A 35 13.51 -32.16 -10.41
CA ALA A 35 14.87 -31.95 -9.95
C ALA A 35 14.66 -31.49 -8.52
N ASN A 36 15.00 -32.34 -7.54
CA ASN A 36 15.22 -31.88 -6.18
C ASN A 36 16.38 -30.92 -6.30
N VAL A 37 16.09 -29.67 -6.71
CA VAL A 37 16.97 -28.56 -6.50
C VAL A 37 16.90 -28.35 -5.01
N GLN A 38 17.63 -29.20 -4.28
CA GLN A 38 18.20 -28.82 -3.01
C GLN A 38 19.10 -27.65 -3.35
N THR A 39 18.50 -26.45 -3.45
CA THR A 39 19.26 -25.23 -3.34
C THR A 39 19.95 -25.38 -2.01
N LYS A 40 21.25 -25.72 -2.03
CA LYS A 40 22.09 -25.64 -0.85
C LYS A 40 21.97 -24.18 -0.43
N VAL A 41 21.04 -23.90 0.48
CA VAL A 41 20.89 -22.58 1.07
C VAL A 41 22.20 -22.40 1.82
N SER A 42 23.17 -21.78 1.17
CA SER A 42 24.50 -21.55 1.73
C SER A 42 24.33 -20.99 3.13
N GLN A 43 25.16 -21.41 4.08
CA GLN A 43 25.16 -20.84 5.44
C GLN A 43 25.26 -19.31 5.41
N GLN A 44 25.89 -18.75 4.36
CA GLN A 44 25.91 -17.30 4.08
C GLN A 44 24.51 -16.72 3.84
N ASN A 45 23.62 -17.43 3.14
CA ASN A 45 22.21 -17.02 2.96
C ASN A 45 21.39 -17.11 4.26
N GLN A 46 21.70 -18.06 5.14
CA GLN A 46 21.03 -18.17 6.44
C GLN A 46 21.48 -17.06 7.42
N LEU A 47 22.79 -16.78 7.47
CA LEU A 47 23.35 -15.70 8.28
C LEU A 47 22.86 -14.33 7.78
N ALA A 48 22.86 -14.09 6.46
CA ALA A 48 22.33 -12.87 5.86
C ALA A 48 20.84 -12.69 6.18
N LYS A 49 20.05 -13.77 6.13
CA LYS A 49 18.62 -13.73 6.50
C LYS A 49 18.42 -13.43 7.99
N LYS A 50 19.25 -14.00 8.88
CA LYS A 50 19.20 -13.74 10.33
C LYS A 50 19.64 -12.31 10.67
N LEU A 51 20.73 -11.83 10.09
CA LEU A 51 21.21 -10.46 10.26
C LEU A 51 20.19 -9.45 9.73
N ARG A 52 19.57 -9.72 8.57
CA ARG A 52 18.49 -8.89 8.03
C ARG A 52 17.27 -8.87 8.96
N ARG A 53 16.93 -10.00 9.57
CA ARG A 53 15.87 -10.09 10.58
C ARG A 53 16.23 -9.31 11.85
N GLN A 54 17.44 -9.48 12.38
CA GLN A 54 17.91 -8.76 13.56
C GLN A 54 18.00 -7.25 13.34
N ALA A 55 18.44 -6.79 12.16
CA ALA A 55 18.44 -5.37 11.80
C ALA A 55 17.02 -4.79 11.70
N LEU A 56 16.05 -5.59 11.25
CA LEU A 56 14.64 -5.19 11.24
C LEU A 56 14.05 -5.16 12.66
N GLU A 57 14.44 -6.10 13.52
CA GLU A 57 14.09 -6.20 14.95
C GLU A 57 14.69 -5.06 15.76
N SER A 58 15.95 -4.66 15.55
CA SER A 58 16.54 -3.51 16.26
C SER A 58 15.91 -2.17 15.85
N GLN A 59 15.49 -2.04 14.59
CA GLN A 59 14.69 -0.91 14.13
C GLN A 59 13.30 -0.87 14.80
N LEU A 60 12.69 -2.02 15.11
CA LEU A 60 11.42 -2.09 15.84
C LEU A 60 11.51 -1.48 17.25
N GLU A 61 12.66 -1.61 17.93
CA GLU A 61 12.83 -1.21 19.33
C GLU A 61 13.09 0.29 19.53
N THR A 62 13.52 1.02 18.49
CA THR A 62 13.94 2.43 18.62
C THR A 62 12.86 3.44 18.21
N GLU A 63 11.67 2.98 17.85
CA GLU A 63 10.67 3.84 17.21
C GLU A 63 9.70 4.50 18.17
N ASN A 64 9.97 5.77 18.48
CA ASN A 64 8.98 6.72 18.98
C ASN A 64 7.98 7.09 17.86
N ASN A 65 7.16 6.12 17.44
CA ASN A 65 6.08 6.33 16.48
C ASN A 65 4.77 6.62 17.23
N PRO A 66 4.28 7.88 17.23
CA PRO A 66 3.11 8.30 17.99
C PRO A 66 1.78 7.85 17.38
N LEU A 67 1.80 7.22 16.18
CA LEU A 67 0.59 6.77 15.51
C LEU A 67 -0.05 5.59 16.24
N SER A 68 -1.38 5.59 16.30
CA SER A 68 -2.15 4.55 16.99
C SER A 68 -1.93 3.16 16.39
N ASP A 69 -1.56 2.18 17.23
CA ASP A 69 -1.25 0.80 16.81
C ASP A 69 -2.44 -0.16 16.97
N ASN A 70 -3.18 -0.05 18.07
CA ASN A 70 -4.13 -1.09 18.53
C ASN A 70 -5.59 -0.62 18.65
N GLU A 71 -5.93 0.55 18.13
CA GLU A 71 -7.29 1.06 18.23
C GLU A 71 -8.13 0.60 17.04
N TYR A 72 -9.38 0.21 17.30
CA TYR A 72 -10.33 -0.18 16.26
C TYR A 72 -10.43 0.93 15.19
N VAL A 73 -10.39 0.51 13.92
CA VAL A 73 -10.52 1.40 12.76
C VAL A 73 -11.78 1.01 12.00
N GLU A 74 -12.58 2.00 11.65
CA GLU A 74 -13.71 1.82 10.77
C GLU A 74 -13.23 1.35 9.38
N LEU A 75 -13.69 0.18 8.95
CA LEU A 75 -13.27 -0.39 7.70
C LEU A 75 -13.95 0.30 6.53
N LEU A 76 -13.15 0.96 5.69
CA LEU A 76 -13.61 1.58 4.46
C LEU A 76 -13.77 0.55 3.34
N HIS A 77 -14.65 0.84 2.40
CA HIS A 77 -14.80 0.02 1.21
C HIS A 77 -13.63 0.27 0.23
N PRO A 78 -13.18 -0.73 -0.55
CA PRO A 78 -12.09 -0.58 -1.53
C PRO A 78 -12.25 0.59 -2.51
N TYR A 79 -13.49 0.93 -2.85
CA TYR A 79 -13.81 1.96 -3.84
C TYR A 79 -14.17 3.32 -3.24
N ASP A 80 -14.19 3.46 -1.92
CA ASP A 80 -14.48 4.76 -1.30
C ASP A 80 -13.38 5.78 -1.65
N GLU A 81 -13.76 7.04 -1.80
CA GLU A 81 -12.77 8.09 -1.94
C GLU A 81 -12.35 8.58 -0.55
N LEU A 82 -11.04 8.70 -0.34
CA LEU A 82 -10.50 9.38 0.82
C LEU A 82 -10.55 10.88 0.59
N SER A 83 -11.04 11.62 1.58
CA SER A 83 -10.99 13.07 1.59
C SER A 83 -10.89 13.59 3.02
N PHE A 84 -9.90 14.44 3.27
CA PHE A 84 -9.74 15.12 4.55
C PHE A 84 -8.99 16.43 4.34
N TYR A 85 -9.30 17.44 5.14
CA TYR A 85 -8.54 18.67 5.21
C TYR A 85 -8.72 19.35 6.56
N ARG A 86 -7.72 20.11 6.98
CA ARG A 86 -7.76 20.95 8.18
C ARG A 86 -8.40 22.31 7.88
N GLN A 87 -8.97 22.92 8.92
CA GLN A 87 -9.51 24.27 8.82
C GLN A 87 -8.42 25.27 8.39
N GLY A 88 -8.81 26.26 7.58
CA GLY A 88 -7.91 27.29 7.05
C GLY A 88 -7.19 26.91 5.75
N VAL A 89 -7.37 25.69 5.22
CA VAL A 89 -6.90 25.36 3.87
C VAL A 89 -7.84 25.96 2.82
N GLN A 90 -7.28 26.76 1.91
CA GLN A 90 -8.06 27.43 0.86
C GLN A 90 -8.66 26.41 -0.13
N GLU A 91 -9.88 26.67 -0.61
CA GLU A 91 -10.59 25.78 -1.53
C GLU A 91 -9.79 25.52 -2.83
N GLY A 92 -9.14 26.56 -3.37
CA GLY A 92 -8.30 26.41 -4.57
C GLY A 92 -7.12 25.45 -4.38
N VAL A 93 -6.59 25.34 -3.17
CA VAL A 93 -5.54 24.37 -2.81
C VAL A 93 -6.11 22.95 -2.80
N LEU A 94 -7.28 22.76 -2.18
CA LEU A 94 -7.97 21.46 -2.14
C LEU A 94 -8.34 20.98 -3.56
N ARG A 95 -8.85 21.90 -4.39
CA ARG A 95 -9.20 21.61 -5.79
C ARG A 95 -7.98 21.15 -6.59
N LYS A 96 -6.85 21.87 -6.48
CA LYS A 96 -5.59 21.48 -7.15
C LYS A 96 -5.09 20.11 -6.69
N LEU A 97 -5.19 19.82 -5.38
CA LEU A 97 -4.81 18.53 -4.82
C LEU A 97 -5.69 17.39 -5.35
N ARG A 98 -7.02 17.56 -5.28
CA ARG A 98 -7.99 16.56 -5.78
C ARG A 98 -7.78 16.25 -7.27
N LEU A 99 -7.48 17.26 -8.08
CA LEU A 99 -7.21 17.10 -9.51
C LEU A 99 -5.81 16.55 -9.83
N GLY A 100 -4.94 16.37 -8.83
CA GLY A 100 -3.56 15.92 -9.06
C GLY A 100 -2.69 16.93 -9.81
N HIS A 101 -3.00 18.22 -9.71
CA HIS A 101 -2.26 19.30 -10.40
C HIS A 101 -1.01 19.78 -9.65
N TYR A 102 -0.76 19.24 -8.46
CA TYR A 102 0.51 19.46 -7.78
C TYR A 102 1.58 18.51 -8.33
N HIS A 103 2.81 19.02 -8.44
CA HIS A 103 3.98 18.17 -8.64
C HIS A 103 4.10 17.23 -7.43
N LEU A 104 4.34 15.95 -7.70
CA LEU A 104 4.57 14.93 -6.67
C LEU A 104 6.05 14.91 -6.32
N ASP A 105 6.38 15.31 -5.10
CA ASP A 105 7.78 15.43 -4.66
C ASP A 105 8.36 14.05 -4.29
N ALA A 106 7.54 13.17 -3.71
CA ALA A 106 7.94 11.82 -3.36
C ALA A 106 6.77 10.83 -3.32
N LYS A 107 7.10 9.54 -3.36
CA LYS A 107 6.14 8.44 -3.42
C LYS A 107 6.51 7.31 -2.45
N LEU A 108 5.52 6.83 -1.71
CA LEU A 108 5.65 5.67 -0.81
C LEU A 108 4.73 4.53 -1.26
N HIS A 109 5.24 3.29 -1.22
CA HIS A 109 4.48 2.07 -1.53
C HIS A 109 4.35 1.19 -0.29
N ILE A 110 3.13 0.97 0.19
CA ILE A 110 2.85 0.15 1.39
C ILE A 110 1.92 -1.05 1.14
N GLN A 111 1.42 -1.24 -0.08
CA GLN A 111 0.36 -2.22 -0.41
C GLN A 111 0.64 -3.70 -0.06
N HIS A 112 1.91 -4.08 0.16
CA HIS A 112 2.32 -5.44 0.49
C HIS A 112 2.93 -5.57 1.90
N LEU A 113 2.82 -4.52 2.72
CA LEU A 113 3.35 -4.50 4.07
C LEU A 113 2.29 -4.92 5.07
N SER A 114 2.73 -5.44 6.22
CA SER A 114 1.84 -5.56 7.37
C SER A 114 1.40 -4.18 7.86
N VAL A 115 0.29 -4.09 8.60
CA VAL A 115 -0.19 -2.83 9.19
C VAL A 115 0.91 -2.15 10.00
N GLN A 116 1.60 -2.90 10.86
CA GLN A 116 2.69 -2.38 11.68
C GLN A 116 3.87 -1.85 10.85
N GLN A 117 4.27 -2.58 9.79
CA GLN A 117 5.33 -2.14 8.87
C GLN A 117 4.91 -0.88 8.09
N ALA A 118 3.65 -0.82 7.65
CA ALA A 118 3.10 0.34 6.98
C ALA A 118 3.03 1.56 7.92
N ARG A 119 2.63 1.38 9.19
CA ARG A 119 2.60 2.43 10.21
C ARG A 119 3.96 3.08 10.38
N ARG A 120 5.00 2.27 10.49
CA ARG A 120 6.40 2.70 10.54
C ARG A 120 6.80 3.48 9.31
N GLN A 121 6.70 2.84 8.14
CA GLN A 121 7.20 3.44 6.90
C GLN A 121 6.47 4.74 6.57
N LEU A 122 5.16 4.80 6.84
CA LEU A 122 4.37 6.01 6.70
C LEU A 122 4.92 7.15 7.57
N TYR A 123 5.12 6.87 8.86
CA TYR A 123 5.59 7.89 9.79
C TYR A 123 6.98 8.41 9.40
N THR A 124 7.93 7.50 9.17
CA THR A 124 9.29 7.85 8.74
C THR A 124 9.28 8.65 7.44
N PHE A 125 8.52 8.20 6.43
CA PHE A 125 8.41 8.89 5.15
C PHE A 125 7.86 10.32 5.28
N ILE A 126 6.89 10.53 6.17
CA ILE A 126 6.36 11.88 6.43
C ILE A 126 7.41 12.73 7.16
N GLN A 127 8.12 12.19 8.15
CA GLN A 127 9.17 12.95 8.85
C GLN A 127 10.31 13.35 7.90
N GLU A 128 10.76 12.43 7.04
CA GLU A 128 11.73 12.70 5.98
C GLU A 128 11.21 13.77 5.02
N GLY A 129 9.96 13.68 4.59
CA GLY A 129 9.32 14.68 3.75
C GLY A 129 9.30 16.07 4.39
N LEU A 130 9.03 16.15 5.70
CA LEU A 130 9.09 17.41 6.44
C LEU A 130 10.51 17.96 6.54
N GLN A 131 11.50 17.10 6.79
CA GLN A 131 12.92 17.48 6.87
C GLN A 131 13.45 18.00 5.53
N LEU A 132 13.05 17.37 4.43
CA LEU A 132 13.41 17.76 3.06
C LEU A 132 12.52 18.89 2.50
N GLU A 133 11.63 19.42 3.33
CA GLU A 133 10.64 20.45 2.97
C GLU A 133 9.77 20.12 1.74
N LEU A 134 9.46 18.83 1.54
CA LEU A 134 8.55 18.36 0.51
C LEU A 134 7.12 18.81 0.82
N ARG A 135 6.34 19.04 -0.24
CA ARG A 135 5.00 19.62 -0.15
C ARG A 135 3.91 18.60 -0.44
N THR A 136 4.08 17.82 -1.51
CA THR A 136 3.06 16.91 -2.00
C THR A 136 3.63 15.52 -2.13
N LEU A 137 2.99 14.57 -1.45
CA LEU A 137 3.39 13.18 -1.42
C LEU A 137 2.31 12.31 -2.07
N LEU A 138 2.72 11.16 -2.62
CA LEU A 138 1.82 10.12 -3.09
C LEU A 138 2.02 8.84 -2.27
N ILE A 139 0.96 8.31 -1.69
CA ILE A 139 1.00 7.06 -0.91
C ILE A 139 0.17 6.00 -1.61
N VAL A 140 0.83 4.92 -2.04
CA VAL A 140 0.21 3.78 -2.71
C VAL A 140 -0.02 2.68 -1.70
N HIS A 141 -1.28 2.53 -1.27
CA HIS A 141 -1.72 1.55 -0.28
C HIS A 141 -2.45 0.35 -0.91
N GLY A 142 -2.80 0.45 -2.20
CA GLY A 142 -3.56 -0.57 -2.90
C GLY A 142 -5.05 -0.56 -2.53
N ARG A 143 -5.85 -1.28 -3.31
CA ARG A 143 -7.32 -1.33 -3.13
C ARG A 143 -7.78 -2.46 -2.18
N GLY A 144 -6.94 -3.46 -1.95
CA GLY A 144 -7.27 -4.60 -1.07
C GLY A 144 -8.42 -5.48 -1.59
N GLN A 145 -8.68 -5.51 -2.90
CA GLN A 145 -9.85 -6.17 -3.50
C GLN A 145 -9.82 -7.71 -3.43
N HIS A 146 -8.63 -8.32 -3.36
CA HIS A 146 -8.45 -9.77 -3.45
C HIS A 146 -8.44 -10.48 -2.09
N ILE A 147 -8.58 -9.76 -0.97
CA ILE A 147 -8.52 -10.37 0.36
C ILE A 147 -9.92 -10.34 0.97
N GLN A 148 -10.56 -11.51 1.01
CA GLN A 148 -11.97 -11.67 1.42
C GLN A 148 -12.23 -11.10 2.83
N ASP A 149 -11.28 -11.25 3.75
CA ASP A 149 -11.42 -10.87 5.17
C ASP A 149 -10.69 -9.57 5.56
N ARG A 150 -9.98 -8.90 4.64
CA ARG A 150 -9.17 -7.68 4.93
C ARG A 150 -9.29 -6.63 3.84
N ARG A 151 -10.49 -6.46 3.30
CA ARG A 151 -10.76 -5.47 2.26
C ARG A 151 -10.35 -4.08 2.75
N ALA A 152 -9.52 -3.40 1.95
CA ALA A 152 -9.05 -2.04 2.20
C ALA A 152 -8.42 -1.76 3.59
N LEU A 153 -7.89 -2.76 4.30
CA LEU A 153 -7.38 -2.58 5.67
C LEU A 153 -6.33 -1.46 5.78
N LEU A 154 -5.31 -1.48 4.92
CA LEU A 154 -4.26 -0.43 4.91
C LEU A 154 -4.82 0.96 4.57
N LYS A 155 -5.86 1.03 3.73
CA LYS A 155 -6.51 2.29 3.37
C LYS A 155 -7.23 2.89 4.58
N SER A 156 -7.95 2.07 5.34
CA SER A 156 -8.64 2.49 6.56
C SER A 156 -7.65 3.03 7.60
N TYR A 157 -6.57 2.28 7.86
CA TYR A 157 -5.51 2.74 8.78
C TYR A 157 -4.80 4.00 8.28
N LEU A 158 -4.51 4.08 6.98
CA LEU A 158 -3.89 5.27 6.38
C LEU A 158 -4.73 6.51 6.62
N ALA A 159 -6.04 6.42 6.37
CA ALA A 159 -6.97 7.53 6.59
C ALA A 159 -6.90 8.03 8.04
N LYS A 160 -6.91 7.11 9.01
CA LYS A 160 -6.76 7.43 10.43
C LYS A 160 -5.41 8.09 10.75
N TRP A 161 -4.30 7.41 10.44
CA TRP A 161 -2.97 7.88 10.78
C TRP A 161 -2.63 9.25 10.19
N LEU A 162 -3.08 9.53 8.95
CA LEU A 162 -2.86 10.84 8.34
C LEU A 162 -3.57 11.97 9.10
N THR A 163 -4.70 11.70 9.76
CA THR A 163 -5.38 12.72 10.60
C THR A 163 -4.67 12.97 11.93
N GLU A 164 -3.99 11.94 12.46
CA GLU A 164 -3.20 12.02 13.70
C GLU A 164 -1.95 12.89 13.54
N ILE A 165 -1.45 13.06 12.31
CA ILE A 165 -0.24 13.85 12.03
C ILE A 165 -0.61 15.33 11.83
N PRO A 166 -0.22 16.25 12.74
CA PRO A 166 -0.60 17.66 12.65
C PRO A 166 -0.08 18.38 11.40
N GLN A 167 1.03 17.91 10.83
CA GLN A 167 1.68 18.51 9.67
C GLN A 167 1.00 18.16 8.35
N VAL A 168 0.13 17.15 8.33
CA VAL A 168 -0.71 16.84 7.17
C VAL A 168 -1.87 17.84 7.13
N LEU A 169 -1.93 18.66 6.09
CA LEU A 169 -2.97 19.68 5.91
C LEU A 169 -4.21 19.12 5.23
N ALA A 170 -4.03 18.27 4.24
CA ALA A 170 -5.12 17.64 3.50
C ALA A 170 -4.64 16.36 2.81
N PHE A 171 -5.57 15.45 2.54
CA PHE A 171 -5.33 14.32 1.67
C PHE A 171 -6.59 13.98 0.86
N TYR A 172 -6.38 13.46 -0.34
CA TYR A 172 -7.44 13.00 -1.24
C TYR A 172 -7.02 11.73 -1.95
N SER A 173 -7.99 10.86 -2.28
CA SER A 173 -7.74 9.77 -3.22
C SER A 173 -7.13 10.29 -4.52
N ALA A 174 -6.16 9.54 -5.03
CA ALA A 174 -5.43 9.92 -6.22
C ALA A 174 -6.30 9.82 -7.47
N GLN A 175 -5.88 10.49 -8.53
CA GLN A 175 -6.50 10.34 -9.85
C GLN A 175 -6.20 8.95 -10.43
N MET A 176 -7.00 8.52 -11.41
CA MET A 176 -6.90 7.18 -12.00
C MET A 176 -5.49 6.86 -12.51
N HIS A 177 -4.82 7.83 -13.16
CA HIS A 177 -3.46 7.69 -13.68
C HIS A 177 -2.38 7.56 -12.58
N HIS A 178 -2.68 7.95 -11.34
CA HIS A 178 -1.80 7.80 -10.17
C HIS A 178 -2.25 6.70 -9.20
N GLY A 179 -3.24 5.87 -9.59
CA GLY A 179 -3.66 4.70 -8.81
C GLY A 179 -5.09 4.76 -8.26
N GLY A 180 -5.84 5.85 -8.50
CA GLY A 180 -7.25 5.96 -8.11
C GLY A 180 -7.46 5.80 -6.60
N THR A 181 -8.50 5.06 -6.22
CA THR A 181 -8.82 4.73 -4.83
C THR A 181 -7.78 3.84 -4.14
N GLY A 182 -6.77 3.35 -4.87
CA GLY A 182 -5.64 2.58 -4.33
C GLY A 182 -4.42 3.44 -3.97
N ALA A 183 -4.49 4.75 -4.19
CA ALA A 183 -3.46 5.69 -3.80
C ALA A 183 -4.05 6.99 -3.27
N THR A 184 -3.25 7.74 -2.52
CA THR A 184 -3.68 8.96 -1.82
C THR A 184 -2.65 10.05 -1.98
N TYR A 185 -3.08 11.22 -2.45
CA TYR A 185 -2.28 12.44 -2.40
C TYR A 185 -2.30 13.01 -0.99
N VAL A 186 -1.15 13.43 -0.48
CA VAL A 186 -1.00 14.04 0.83
C VAL A 186 -0.31 15.38 0.70
N LEU A 187 -0.90 16.41 1.29
CA LEU A 187 -0.37 17.77 1.32
C LEU A 187 0.19 18.10 2.70
N LEU A 188 1.48 18.41 2.75
CA LEU A 188 2.17 18.80 3.96
C LEU A 188 2.15 20.32 4.19
N ARG A 189 2.28 20.71 5.46
CA ARG A 189 2.42 22.10 5.87
C ARG A 189 3.74 22.69 5.36
N LYS A 190 3.71 23.94 4.89
CA LYS A 190 4.92 24.68 4.51
C LYS A 190 5.88 24.83 5.70
N SER A 191 7.18 24.66 5.44
CA SER A 191 8.23 25.22 6.29
C SER A 191 8.08 26.74 6.39
N ARG A 192 8.50 27.34 7.53
CA ARG A 192 8.44 28.80 7.72
C ARG A 192 9.15 29.55 6.59
N ARG A 193 10.30 29.04 6.14
CA ARG A 193 11.08 29.63 5.03
C ARG A 193 10.29 29.73 3.74
N GLN A 194 9.62 28.64 3.34
CA GLN A 194 8.77 28.64 2.15
C GLN A 194 7.54 29.55 2.32
N SER A 195 6.98 29.65 3.52
CA SER A 195 5.87 30.55 3.80
C SER A 195 6.26 32.02 3.62
N GLU A 196 7.44 32.40 4.11
CA GLU A 196 8.00 33.76 4.01
C GLU A 196 8.34 34.12 2.56
N ALA A 197 9.00 33.23 1.82
CA ALA A 197 9.31 33.45 0.40
C ALA A 197 8.04 33.68 -0.44
N ASN A 198 6.99 32.89 -0.21
CA ASN A 198 5.72 33.07 -0.92
C ASN A 198 5.03 34.39 -0.54
N ARG A 199 5.12 34.82 0.72
CA ARG A 199 4.58 36.11 1.17
C ARG A 199 5.30 37.28 0.49
N GLN A 200 6.61 37.17 0.29
CA GLN A 200 7.40 38.18 -0.42
C GLN A 200 7.04 38.26 -1.91
N ILE A 201 6.87 37.10 -2.58
CA ILE A 201 6.44 37.05 -4.00
C ILE A 201 5.05 37.67 -4.17
N PHE A 202 4.10 37.30 -3.31
CA PHE A 202 2.73 37.81 -3.38
C PHE A 202 2.67 39.32 -3.13
N ASN A 203 3.47 39.84 -2.19
CA ASN A 203 3.51 41.27 -1.91
C ASN A 203 4.18 42.08 -3.03
N ARG A 204 5.16 41.51 -3.75
CA ARG A 204 5.81 42.17 -4.90
C ARG A 204 4.92 42.28 -6.13
N GLY A 205 4.00 41.33 -6.34
CA GLY A 205 3.06 41.37 -7.47
C GLY A 205 1.88 42.33 -7.31
N ARG A 206 1.86 43.15 -6.24
CA ARG A 206 0.80 44.12 -5.92
C ARG A 206 1.25 45.58 -5.98
N LEU A 207 2.51 45.84 -6.35
CA LEU A 207 3.07 47.15 -6.65
C LEU A 207 3.18 47.31 -8.17
#